data_AF-A0A6J6IQ23-F1
#
_entry.id   AF-A0A6J6IQ23-F1
#
_cell.length_a   1.000
_cell.length_b   1.000
_cell.length_c   1.000
_cell.angle_alpha   90.00
_cell.angle_beta   90.00
_cell.angle_gamma   90.00
#
_symmetry.space_group_name_H-M   'P 1'
#
loop_
_entity.id
_entity.type
_entity.pdbx_description
1 polymer ?
#
loop_
_entity_poly.entity_id
_entity_poly.type
_entity_poly.pdbx_seq_one_letter_code
_entity_poly.pdbx_strand_id
1 'polypeptide(L)'
;MDSIRKVLPTRQVRIWTILLVGLTSTYAGAYMPADFLNTSFWTILVVLSYLMAPWTAINLTDFFLVRRGHYSIREMFSRAGIYGNWNMRGIVAYLVTFAIMIPFMILPFYTGPVAAALGGVDIAFFVGIPVGGILYWVLCQSMDMKAERAIVDKADANLDADAKPIS
;
A
#
# COMPACT_ATOMS: atom_id res chain seq x y z
N MET A 1 0.80 3.14 20.94
CA MET A 1 0.76 4.28 21.87
C MET A 1 -0.42 4.19 22.86
N ASP A 2 -0.88 2.98 23.21
CA ASP A 2 -1.92 2.72 24.22
C ASP A 2 -1.31 2.19 25.54
N SER A 3 0.01 2.37 25.68
CA SER A 3 0.82 1.72 26.72
C SER A 3 1.07 2.58 27.95
N ILE A 4 0.69 3.86 27.94
CA ILE A 4 1.16 4.81 28.97
C ILE A 4 0.04 5.30 29.89
N ARG A 5 -1.23 5.36 29.45
CA ARG A 5 -2.38 5.68 30.33
C ARG A 5 -3.69 5.15 29.78
N LYS A 6 -4.43 4.39 30.59
CA LYS A 6 -5.82 4.00 30.30
C LYS A 6 -6.70 5.23 30.40
N VAL A 7 -7.00 5.87 29.26
CA VAL A 7 -8.02 6.93 29.20
C VAL A 7 -9.38 6.23 29.19
N LEU A 8 -10.03 6.15 30.35
CA LEU A 8 -11.43 5.72 30.40
C LEU A 8 -12.24 6.76 29.61
N PRO A 9 -12.99 6.39 28.56
CA PRO A 9 -13.73 7.33 27.73
C PRO A 9 -14.96 7.85 28.48
N THR A 10 -14.74 8.72 29.47
CA THR A 10 -15.78 9.46 30.16
C THR A 10 -16.41 10.47 29.22
N ARG A 11 -17.71 10.74 29.41
CA ARG A 11 -18.49 11.69 28.60
C ARG A 11 -17.79 13.05 28.41
N GLN A 12 -17.09 13.52 29.44
CA GLN A 12 -16.33 14.77 29.40
C GLN A 12 -15.12 14.70 28.45
N VAL A 13 -14.36 13.60 28.44
CA VAL A 13 -13.24 13.42 27.50
C VAL A 13 -13.75 13.41 26.07
N ARG A 14 -14.87 12.71 25.80
CA ARG A 14 -15.49 12.70 24.45
C ARG A 14 -15.92 14.11 24.03
N ILE A 15 -16.57 14.87 24.91
CA ILE A 15 -16.99 16.25 24.63
C ILE A 15 -15.78 17.14 24.33
N TRP A 16 -14.73 17.09 25.15
CA TRP A 16 -13.53 17.90 24.93
C TRP A 16 -12.78 17.53 23.66
N THR A 17 -12.65 16.24 23.34
CA THR A 17 -12.05 15.79 22.08
C THR A 17 -12.87 16.27 20.89
N ILE A 18 -14.20 16.15 20.93
CA ILE A 18 -15.09 16.62 19.85
C ILE A 18 -14.98 18.14 19.68
N LEU A 19 -15.01 18.90 20.78
CA LEU A 19 -14.89 20.36 20.73
C LEU A 19 -13.52 20.79 20.20
N LEU A 20 -12.44 20.15 20.65
CA LEU A 20 -11.09 20.47 20.22
C LEU A 20 -10.92 20.17 18.73
N VAL A 21 -11.32 18.98 18.27
CA VAL A 21 -11.26 18.61 16.85
C VAL A 21 -12.17 19.51 16.01
N GLY A 22 -13.38 19.83 16.49
CA GLY A 22 -14.32 20.70 15.79
C GLY A 22 -13.80 22.13 15.64
N LEU A 23 -13.26 22.70 16.73
CA LEU A 23 -12.68 24.04 16.73
C LEU A 23 -11.44 24.11 15.84
N THR A 24 -10.51 23.15 15.94
CA THR A 24 -9.31 23.13 15.10
C THR A 24 -9.64 22.93 13.63
N SER A 25 -10.61 22.05 13.31
CA SER A 25 -11.05 21.84 11.92
C SER A 25 -11.76 23.07 11.34
N THR A 26 -12.59 23.74 12.13
CA THR A 26 -13.30 24.97 11.71
C THR A 26 -12.32 26.12 11.51
N TYR A 27 -11.36 26.28 12.43
CA TYR A 27 -10.29 27.26 12.31
C TYR A 27 -9.44 26.98 11.06
N ALA A 28 -8.95 25.75 10.89
CA ALA A 28 -8.18 25.36 9.72
C ALA A 28 -8.96 25.61 8.41
N GLY A 29 -10.25 25.27 8.37
CA GLY A 29 -11.11 25.50 7.21
C GLY A 29 -11.36 26.98 6.90
N ALA A 30 -11.50 27.84 7.92
CA ALA A 30 -11.75 29.26 7.74
C ALA A 30 -10.53 30.03 7.18
N TYR A 31 -9.31 29.57 7.46
CA TYR A 31 -8.07 30.17 6.96
C TYR A 31 -7.50 29.46 5.72
N MET A 32 -8.19 28.44 5.23
CA MET A 32 -7.78 27.70 4.04
C MET A 32 -8.15 28.49 2.78
N PRO A 33 -7.26 28.59 1.77
CA PRO A 33 -7.59 29.21 0.49
C PRO A 33 -8.80 28.52 -0.14
N ALA A 34 -9.72 29.29 -0.75
CA ALA A 34 -10.94 28.75 -1.37
C ALA A 34 -10.64 27.65 -2.41
N ASP A 35 -9.51 27.77 -3.11
CA ASP A 35 -9.08 26.80 -4.13
C ASP A 35 -8.26 25.64 -3.60
N PHE A 36 -7.94 25.60 -2.30
CA PHE A 36 -7.13 24.53 -1.71
C PHE A 36 -7.78 23.15 -1.89
N LEU A 37 -9.09 23.04 -1.65
CA LEU A 37 -9.81 21.77 -1.78
C LEU A 37 -9.85 21.29 -3.23
N ASN A 38 -10.02 22.21 -4.17
CA ASN A 38 -10.07 21.88 -5.60
C ASN A 38 -8.69 21.59 -6.19
N THR A 39 -7.64 22.27 -5.71
CA THR A 39 -6.31 22.20 -6.30
C THR A 39 -5.38 21.31 -5.49
N SER A 40 -5.03 21.74 -4.28
CA SER A 40 -4.02 21.08 -3.45
C SER A 40 -4.48 19.73 -2.94
N PHE A 41 -5.71 19.63 -2.43
CA PHE A 41 -6.24 18.37 -1.92
C PHE A 41 -6.44 17.35 -3.04
N TRP A 42 -7.02 17.77 -4.18
CA TRP A 42 -7.11 16.91 -5.36
C TRP A 42 -5.75 16.41 -5.84
N THR A 43 -4.76 17.31 -5.91
CA THR A 43 -3.38 16.94 -6.29
C THR A 43 -2.80 15.87 -5.38
N ILE A 44 -2.95 16.04 -4.05
CA ILE A 44 -2.44 15.06 -3.07
C ILE A 44 -3.15 13.72 -3.27
N LEU A 45 -4.47 13.72 -3.45
CA LEU A 45 -5.22 12.50 -3.72
C LEU A 45 -4.73 11.80 -4.98
N VAL A 46 -4.56 12.53 -6.09
CA VAL A 46 -4.08 11.98 -7.36
C VAL A 46 -2.66 11.41 -7.23
N VAL A 47 -1.75 12.13 -6.57
CA VAL A 47 -0.39 11.64 -6.30
C VAL A 47 -0.41 10.37 -5.46
N LEU A 48 -1.20 10.36 -4.37
CA LEU A 48 -1.35 9.17 -3.52
C LEU A 48 -1.97 8.01 -4.30
N SER A 49 -2.95 8.28 -5.15
CA SER A 49 -3.56 7.31 -6.05
C SER A 49 -2.53 6.70 -7.00
N TYR A 50 -1.65 7.50 -7.61
CA TYR A 50 -0.56 7.01 -8.44
C TYR A 50 0.49 6.21 -7.67
N LEU A 51 0.75 6.54 -6.39
CA LEU A 51 1.65 5.75 -5.54
C LEU A 51 1.03 4.43 -5.10
N MET A 52 -0.30 4.38 -4.95
CA MET A 52 -1.04 3.18 -4.54
C MET A 52 -1.28 2.21 -5.69
N ALA A 53 -1.45 2.68 -6.92
CA ALA A 53 -1.69 1.84 -8.09
C ALA A 53 -0.63 0.73 -8.32
N PRO A 54 0.69 1.02 -8.36
CA PRO A 54 1.70 -0.01 -8.50
C PRO A 54 1.79 -0.90 -7.26
N TRP A 55 1.57 -0.35 -6.05
CA TRP A 55 1.59 -1.12 -4.81
C TRP A 55 0.48 -2.19 -4.80
N THR A 56 -0.75 -1.82 -5.16
CA THR A 56 -1.86 -2.77 -5.24
C THR A 56 -1.66 -3.80 -6.33
N ALA A 57 -1.17 -3.40 -7.52
CA ALA A 57 -0.90 -4.32 -8.61
C ALA A 57 0.15 -5.38 -8.24
N ILE A 58 1.24 -4.97 -7.59
CA ILE A 58 2.29 -5.86 -7.12
C ILE A 58 1.76 -6.80 -6.04
N ASN A 59 1.04 -6.26 -5.04
CA ASN A 59 0.47 -7.05 -3.96
C ASN A 59 -0.53 -8.10 -4.48
N LEU A 60 -1.41 -7.69 -5.39
CA LEU A 60 -2.40 -8.56 -6.01
C LEU A 60 -1.71 -9.68 -6.82
N THR A 61 -0.68 -9.33 -7.58
CA THR A 61 0.08 -10.29 -8.38
C THR A 61 0.84 -11.27 -7.50
N ASP A 62 1.44 -10.79 -6.40
CA ASP A 62 2.09 -11.65 -5.41
C ASP A 62 1.11 -12.65 -4.80
N PHE A 63 -0.05 -12.17 -4.35
CA PHE A 63 -1.04 -12.99 -3.69
C PHE A 63 -1.71 -14.00 -4.62
N PHE A 64 -2.20 -13.54 -5.78
CA PHE A 64 -3.01 -14.36 -6.68
C PHE A 64 -2.20 -15.18 -7.68
N LEU A 65 -1.15 -14.61 -8.28
CA LEU A 65 -0.40 -15.27 -9.36
C LEU A 65 0.84 -16.00 -8.86
N VAL A 66 1.64 -15.36 -8.01
CA VAL A 66 2.93 -15.91 -7.55
C VAL A 66 2.70 -16.96 -6.45
N ARG A 67 2.11 -16.55 -5.34
CA ARG A 67 2.00 -17.38 -4.12
C ARG A 67 0.69 -18.14 -4.01
N ARG A 68 -0.32 -17.73 -4.79
CA ARG A 68 -1.64 -18.39 -4.88
C ARG A 68 -2.24 -18.67 -3.50
N GLY A 69 -2.13 -17.70 -2.58
CA GLY A 69 -2.64 -17.80 -1.21
C GLY A 69 -1.84 -18.69 -0.24
N HIS A 70 -0.70 -19.28 -0.63
CA HIS A 70 0.13 -20.09 0.26
C HIS A 70 1.21 -19.23 0.91
N TYR A 71 0.91 -18.64 2.07
CA TYR A 71 1.86 -17.88 2.88
C TYR A 71 2.02 -18.52 4.26
N SER A 72 3.25 -18.73 4.72
CA SER A 72 3.47 -19.03 6.13
C SER A 72 3.31 -17.78 6.99
N ILE A 73 2.36 -17.85 7.93
CA ILE A 73 2.10 -16.77 8.90
C ILE A 73 3.27 -16.67 9.88
N ARG A 74 3.83 -17.80 10.31
CA ARG A 74 4.94 -17.83 11.29
C ARG A 74 6.21 -17.19 10.74
N GLU A 75 6.54 -17.49 9.49
CA GLU A 75 7.71 -16.94 8.82
C GLU A 75 7.58 -15.44 8.55
N MET A 76 6.35 -14.91 8.42
CA MET A 76 6.11 -13.47 8.27
C MET A 76 6.51 -12.67 9.53
N PHE A 77 6.47 -13.30 10.71
CA PHE A 77 6.92 -12.69 11.97
C PHE A 77 8.38 -13.00 12.32
N SER A 78 9.07 -13.83 11.53
CA SER A 78 10.47 -14.19 11.76
C SER A 78 11.41 -13.23 11.01
N ARG A 79 12.25 -12.51 11.76
CA ARG A 79 13.26 -11.58 11.20
C ARG A 79 14.37 -12.29 10.41
N ALA A 80 14.53 -13.60 10.59
CA ALA A 80 15.45 -14.46 9.84
C ALA A 80 14.70 -15.43 8.92
N GLY A 81 13.41 -15.19 8.69
CA GLY A 81 12.55 -16.09 7.93
C GLY A 81 12.80 -16.06 6.43
N ILE A 82 12.10 -16.94 5.71
CA ILE A 82 12.24 -17.15 4.25
C ILE A 82 12.05 -15.85 3.45
N TYR A 83 11.25 -14.92 3.99
CA TYR A 83 10.95 -13.63 3.36
C TYR A 83 12.06 -12.58 3.49
N GLY A 84 13.03 -12.80 4.38
CA GLY A 84 14.08 -11.85 4.71
C GLY A 84 13.56 -10.50 5.22
N ASN A 85 14.45 -9.52 5.39
CA ASN A 85 14.06 -8.19 5.87
C ASN A 85 13.54 -7.26 4.76
N TRP A 86 13.82 -7.55 3.49
CA TRP A 86 13.53 -6.66 2.36
C TRP A 86 13.16 -7.46 1.10
N ASN A 87 11.94 -7.26 0.59
CA ASN A 87 11.55 -7.78 -0.72
C ASN A 87 12.09 -6.86 -1.84
N MET A 88 13.37 -7.04 -2.18
CA MET A 88 14.04 -6.24 -3.21
C MET A 88 13.34 -6.36 -4.58
N ARG A 89 12.71 -7.50 -4.88
CA ARG A 89 11.95 -7.70 -6.13
C ARG A 89 10.72 -6.81 -6.17
N GLY A 90 9.98 -6.75 -5.06
CA GLY A 90 8.83 -5.84 -4.91
C GLY A 90 9.22 -4.37 -5.00
N ILE A 91 10.34 -3.99 -4.37
CA ILE A 91 10.84 -2.60 -4.41
C ILE A 91 11.26 -2.22 -5.83
N VAL A 92 12.02 -3.08 -6.52
CA VAL A 92 12.44 -2.83 -7.92
C VAL A 92 11.21 -2.75 -8.83
N ALA A 93 10.26 -3.69 -8.71
CA ALA A 93 9.03 -3.65 -9.48
C ALA A 93 8.27 -2.33 -9.25
N TYR A 94 8.17 -1.89 -8.01
CA TYR A 94 7.49 -0.65 -7.64
C TYR A 94 8.15 0.57 -8.26
N LEU A 95 9.47 0.72 -8.09
CA LEU A 95 10.22 1.87 -8.60
C LEU A 95 10.19 1.95 -10.12
N VAL A 96 10.37 0.82 -10.81
CA VAL A 96 10.34 0.79 -12.28
C VAL A 96 8.94 1.05 -12.81
N THR A 97 7.90 0.47 -12.21
CA THR A 97 6.51 0.74 -12.61
C THR A 97 6.15 2.20 -12.40
N PHE A 98 6.52 2.77 -11.26
CA PHE A 98 6.30 4.17 -10.97
C PHE A 98 7.01 5.07 -12.00
N ALA A 99 8.27 4.76 -12.34
CA ALA A 99 9.01 5.48 -13.38
C ALA A 99 8.34 5.40 -14.75
N ILE A 100 7.79 4.23 -15.12
CA ILE A 100 7.04 4.04 -16.37
C ILE A 100 5.72 4.82 -16.35
N MET A 101 5.08 5.00 -15.18
CA MET A 101 3.83 5.77 -15.07
C MET A 101 4.04 7.28 -15.26
N ILE A 102 5.18 7.85 -14.86
CA ILE A 102 5.48 9.30 -14.95
C ILE A 102 5.07 9.92 -16.30
N PRO A 103 5.46 9.38 -17.47
CA PRO A 103 5.09 9.98 -18.77
C PRO A 103 3.59 9.92 -19.11
N PHE A 104 2.79 9.16 -18.36
CA PHE A 104 1.35 9.01 -18.52
C PHE A 104 0.53 9.75 -17.46
N MET A 105 1.17 10.29 -16.42
CA MET A 105 0.48 10.99 -15.31
C MET A 105 -0.04 12.36 -15.74
N ILE A 106 -1.16 12.75 -15.14
CA ILE A 106 -1.75 14.08 -15.28
C ILE A 106 -1.95 14.69 -13.89
N LEU A 107 -1.21 15.76 -13.63
CA LEU A 107 -1.31 16.59 -12.45
C LEU A 107 -1.64 18.03 -12.86
N PRO A 108 -2.15 18.88 -11.96
CA PRO A 108 -2.54 20.25 -12.34
C PRO A 108 -1.37 21.10 -12.83
N PHE A 109 -0.15 20.75 -12.42
CA PHE A 109 1.09 21.45 -12.76
C PHE A 109 1.99 20.65 -13.72
N TYR A 110 1.61 19.42 -14.09
CA TYR A 110 2.43 18.56 -14.93
C TYR A 110 1.56 17.62 -15.77
N THR A 111 1.74 17.64 -17.07
CA THR A 111 1.15 16.66 -17.98
C THR A 111 2.26 15.88 -18.66
N GLY A 112 2.24 14.56 -18.51
CA GLY A 112 3.23 13.69 -19.13
C GLY A 112 3.19 13.79 -20.67
N PRO A 113 4.34 13.66 -21.36
CA PRO A 113 4.43 13.84 -22.81
C PRO A 113 3.52 12.87 -23.59
N VAL A 114 3.33 11.64 -23.09
CA VAL A 114 2.46 10.65 -23.73
C VAL A 114 0.99 10.96 -23.45
N ALA A 115 0.66 11.39 -22.23
CA ALA A 115 -0.68 11.85 -21.89
C ALA A 115 -1.11 13.07 -22.73
N ALA A 116 -0.19 14.02 -22.94
CA ALA A 116 -0.43 15.18 -23.80
C ALA A 116 -0.69 14.78 -25.26
N ALA A 117 0.07 13.82 -25.80
CA ALA A 117 -0.11 13.31 -27.16
C ALA A 117 -1.45 12.58 -27.36
N LEU A 118 -2.01 11.99 -26.30
CA LEU A 118 -3.30 11.29 -26.32
C LEU A 118 -4.51 12.21 -26.06
N GLY A 119 -4.31 13.53 -26.09
CA GLY A 119 -5.38 14.51 -25.89
C GLY A 119 -5.69 14.82 -24.43
N GLY A 120 -4.75 14.55 -23.52
CA GLY A 120 -4.91 14.87 -22.09
C GLY A 120 -5.76 13.85 -21.31
N VAL A 121 -5.82 12.60 -21.78
CA VAL A 121 -6.51 11.51 -21.08
C VAL A 121 -5.57 10.85 -20.08
N ASP A 122 -6.00 10.72 -18.82
CA ASP A 122 -5.23 10.00 -17.80
C ASP A 122 -5.34 8.48 -18.04
N ILE A 123 -4.24 7.91 -18.53
CA ILE A 123 -4.10 6.47 -18.72
C ILE A 123 -3.04 5.85 -17.81
N ALA A 124 -2.53 6.59 -16.82
CA ALA A 124 -1.46 6.13 -15.95
C ALA A 124 -1.87 4.87 -15.18
N PHE A 125 -3.12 4.78 -14.73
CA PHE A 125 -3.66 3.59 -14.06
C PHE A 125 -3.74 2.37 -14.99
N PHE A 126 -4.20 2.57 -16.22
CA PHE A 126 -4.33 1.50 -17.22
C PHE A 126 -2.98 0.93 -17.62
N VAL A 127 -1.92 1.72 -17.57
CA VAL A 127 -0.54 1.25 -17.80
C VAL A 127 0.07 0.69 -16.51
N GLY A 128 -0.09 1.37 -15.38
CA GLY A 128 0.55 1.05 -14.11
C GLY A 128 0.16 -0.32 -13.55
N ILE A 129 -1.12 -0.69 -13.62
CA ILE A 129 -1.58 -2.00 -13.12
C ILE A 129 -0.95 -3.17 -13.88
N PRO A 130 -1.08 -3.28 -15.22
CA PRO A 130 -0.49 -4.38 -15.97
C PRO A 130 1.05 -4.34 -15.93
N VAL A 131 1.67 -3.17 -16.03
CA VAL A 131 3.15 -3.07 -15.95
C VAL A 131 3.65 -3.55 -14.59
N GLY A 132 3.03 -3.11 -13.48
CA GLY A 132 3.42 -3.53 -12.14
C GLY A 132 3.23 -5.02 -11.91
N GLY A 133 2.10 -5.57 -12.34
CA GLY A 133 1.84 -6.99 -12.22
C GLY A 133 2.79 -7.86 -13.04
N ILE A 134 2.98 -7.52 -14.32
CA ILE A 134 3.88 -8.27 -15.22
C ILE A 134 5.32 -8.19 -14.73
N LEU A 135 5.79 -6.99 -14.38
CA LEU A 135 7.17 -6.81 -13.95
C LEU A 135 7.47 -7.56 -12.66
N TYR A 136 6.56 -7.50 -11.68
CA TYR A 136 6.69 -8.29 -10.46
C TYR A 136 6.67 -9.79 -10.74
N TRP A 137 5.73 -10.24 -11.58
CA TRP A 137 5.63 -11.65 -11.96
C TRP A 137 6.93 -12.15 -12.60
N VAL A 138 7.50 -11.41 -13.56
CA VAL A 138 8.79 -11.74 -14.20
C VAL A 138 9.93 -11.78 -13.19
N LEU A 139 10.01 -10.80 -12.28
CA LEU A 139 11.03 -10.79 -11.23
C LEU A 139 10.88 -11.96 -10.24
N CYS A 140 9.67 -12.44 -10.02
CA CYS A 140 9.38 -13.60 -9.18
C CYS A 140 9.59 -14.96 -9.87
N GLN A 141 9.73 -15.03 -11.21
CA GLN A 141 9.99 -16.30 -11.89
C GLN A 141 11.32 -16.96 -11.49
N SER A 142 12.28 -16.18 -11.01
CA SER A 142 13.55 -16.70 -10.48
C SER A 142 13.48 -17.14 -9.02
N MET A 143 12.29 -17.19 -8.40
CA MET A 143 12.10 -17.74 -7.05
C MET A 143 11.90 -19.25 -7.13
N ASP A 144 12.59 -19.98 -6.26
CA ASP A 144 12.28 -21.40 -6.04
C ASP A 144 11.05 -21.54 -5.13
N MET A 145 9.88 -21.42 -5.76
CA MET A 145 8.59 -21.56 -5.08
C MET A 145 8.39 -22.96 -4.48
N LYS A 146 9.10 -23.99 -4.97
CA LYS A 146 8.99 -25.35 -4.41
C LYS A 146 9.76 -25.45 -3.10
N ALA A 147 10.97 -24.90 -3.05
CA ALA A 147 11.72 -24.77 -1.80
C ALA A 147 10.95 -23.95 -0.77
N GLU A 148 10.36 -22.82 -1.19
CA GLU A 148 9.56 -21.97 -0.29
C GLU A 148 8.32 -22.68 0.25
N ARG A 149 7.54 -23.36 -0.60
CA ARG A 149 6.38 -24.16 -0.15
C ARG A 149 6.76 -25.28 0.82
N ALA A 150 7.87 -25.97 0.58
CA ALA A 150 8.33 -27.02 1.47
C ALA A 150 8.71 -26.50 2.87
N ILE A 151 9.14 -25.24 2.99
CA ILE A 151 9.40 -24.61 4.28
C ILE A 151 8.10 -24.12 4.91
N VAL A 152 7.17 -23.54 4.12
CA VAL A 152 5.83 -23.14 4.59
C VAL A 152 5.10 -24.33 5.20
N ASP A 153 5.04 -25.48 4.52
CA ASP A 153 4.39 -26.69 5.00
C ASP A 153 4.99 -27.20 6.32
N LYS A 154 6.32 -27.08 6.48
CA LYS A 154 7.03 -27.48 7.71
C LYS A 154 6.81 -26.51 8.87
N ALA A 155 6.82 -25.21 8.59
CA ALA A 155 6.63 -24.17 9.60
C ALA A 155 5.19 -24.18 10.12
N ASP A 156 4.23 -24.37 9.23
CA ASP A 156 2.80 -24.25 9.55
C ASP A 156 2.15 -25.55 10.02
N ALA A 157 2.85 -26.70 9.94
CA ALA A 157 2.38 -28.00 10.44
C ALA A 157 1.93 -28.02 11.92
N ASN A 158 2.43 -27.07 12.74
CA ASN A 158 2.10 -26.97 14.16
C ASN A 158 1.20 -25.76 14.50
N LEU A 159 0.65 -25.04 13.52
CA LEU A 159 -0.24 -23.90 13.77
C LEU A 159 -1.51 -24.29 14.52
N ASP A 160 -2.14 -25.40 14.16
CA ASP A 160 -3.39 -25.87 14.80
C ASP A 160 -3.20 -26.31 16.25
N ALA A 161 -1.98 -26.74 16.62
CA ALA A 161 -1.65 -27.13 17.99
C ALA A 161 -1.50 -25.91 18.92
N ASP A 162 -0.91 -24.82 18.41
CA ASP A 162 -0.69 -23.58 19.15
C ASP A 162 -1.93 -22.67 19.20
N ALA A 163 -2.88 -22.86 18.27
CA ALA A 163 -4.14 -22.10 18.21
C ALA A 163 -5.21 -22.60 19.20
N LYS A 164 -4.90 -23.61 20.04
CA LYS A 164 -5.83 -24.04 21.09
C LYS A 164 -6.10 -22.89 22.05
N PRO A 165 -7.38 -22.56 22.33
CA PRO A 165 -7.70 -21.55 23.32
C PRO A 165 -7.13 -22.01 24.67
N ILE A 166 -6.38 -21.11 25.31
CA ILE A 166 -5.91 -21.24 26.69
C ILE A 166 -7.15 -21.45 27.58
N SER A 167 -7.37 -22.71 27.99
CA SER A 167 -8.42 -23.12 28.93
C SER A 167 -8.05 -22.76 30.35
#